data_AF-A0A5N7VZG9-F1
#
_entry.id   AF-A0A5N7VZG9-F1
#
_cell.length_a   1.000
_cell.length_b   1.000
_cell.length_c   1.000
_cell.angle_alpha   90.00
_cell.angle_beta   90.00
_cell.angle_gamma   90.00
#
_symmetry.space_group_name_H-M   'P 1'
#
loop_
_entity.id
_entity.type
_entity.pdbx_description
1 polymer ?
#
loop_
_entity_poly.entity_id
_entity_poly.type
_entity_poly.pdbx_seq_one_letter_code
_entity_poly.pdbx_strand_id
1 'polypeptide(L)'
;MSDAEMSALATVLLVVVGAAQVVILFGQRLQQRLDWSEMYRRRWIELQADWATVVFLGRRVTDYYQIAHHESLQELRRASMTTSNEFASSWAQASVRNVCGMFSDLCSRILQGQIKVHEIYPIFGTELLRQGAPLRTLLDGTSEHLRCYGSMGPTEEEAKHDNLRREMSVWLACHDGIRRRCLILIDLLWAEAARLEDLPPYELATAADAKALTGHLNRDRVRAETFRLNGWRAWGRSIFLAYHLRHAEWKKFRWFRGLSKERVEYLDDEWSKRYLNS
;
A
#
# COMPACT_ATOMS: atom_id res chain seq x y z
N MET A 1 13.17 -61.35 -9.97
CA MET A 1 12.61 -60.31 -9.09
C MET A 1 11.36 -60.87 -8.45
N SER A 2 11.28 -60.81 -7.13
CA SER A 2 10.05 -61.18 -6.42
C SER A 2 8.99 -60.08 -6.58
N ASP A 3 7.71 -60.41 -6.47
CA ASP A 3 6.62 -59.42 -6.54
C ASP A 3 6.79 -58.30 -5.49
N ALA A 4 7.41 -58.63 -4.35
CA ALA A 4 7.76 -57.68 -3.30
C ALA A 4 8.81 -56.65 -3.79
N GLU A 5 9.85 -57.10 -4.50
CA GLU A 5 10.87 -56.21 -5.09
C GLU A 5 10.26 -55.29 -6.15
N MET A 6 9.35 -55.81 -6.98
CA MET A 6 8.64 -55.00 -7.98
C MET A 6 7.76 -53.92 -7.33
N SER A 7 7.02 -54.27 -6.28
CA SER A 7 6.16 -53.33 -5.55
C SER A 7 6.95 -52.24 -4.82
N ALA A 8 8.11 -52.58 -4.25
CA ALA A 8 9.00 -51.64 -3.59
C ALA A 8 9.59 -50.64 -4.60
N LEU A 9 10.05 -51.14 -5.75
CA LEU A 9 10.62 -50.31 -6.82
C LEU A 9 9.57 -49.37 -7.41
N ALA A 10 8.34 -49.84 -7.63
CA ALA A 10 7.21 -49.02 -8.06
C ALA A 10 6.85 -47.92 -7.05
N THR A 11 6.87 -48.24 -5.75
CA THR A 11 6.59 -47.27 -4.68
C THR A 11 7.64 -46.16 -4.62
N VAL A 12 8.93 -46.53 -4.71
CA VAL A 12 10.03 -45.54 -4.74
C VAL A 12 9.89 -44.63 -5.95
N LEU A 13 9.56 -45.19 -7.12
CA LEU A 13 9.41 -44.42 -8.35
C LEU A 13 8.22 -43.44 -8.28
N LEU A 14 7.09 -43.85 -7.65
CA LEU A 14 5.95 -42.96 -7.38
C LEU A 14 6.33 -41.80 -6.44
N VAL A 15 7.10 -42.06 -5.39
CA VAL A 15 7.58 -41.02 -4.47
C VAL A 15 8.47 -40.02 -5.21
N VAL A 16 9.36 -40.48 -6.08
CA VAL A 16 10.22 -39.62 -6.90
C VAL A 16 9.40 -38.77 -7.87
N VAL A 17 8.42 -39.36 -8.57
CA VAL A 17 7.53 -38.62 -9.47
C VAL A 17 6.71 -37.59 -8.70
N GLY A 18 6.18 -37.94 -7.53
CA GLY A 18 5.46 -37.01 -6.66
C GLY A 18 6.33 -35.85 -6.19
N ALA A 19 7.58 -36.12 -5.78
CA ALA A 19 8.53 -35.07 -5.42
C ALA A 19 8.86 -34.16 -6.60
N ALA A 20 9.07 -34.72 -7.80
CA ALA A 20 9.30 -33.94 -9.01
C ALA A 20 8.10 -33.04 -9.35
N GLN A 21 6.87 -33.53 -9.24
CA GLN A 21 5.66 -32.74 -9.43
C GLN A 21 5.57 -31.56 -8.45
N VAL A 22 5.90 -31.77 -7.18
CA VAL A 22 5.93 -30.70 -6.17
C VAL A 22 6.95 -29.63 -6.53
N VAL A 23 8.15 -30.01 -6.99
CA VAL A 23 9.19 -29.07 -7.42
C VAL A 23 8.74 -28.28 -8.65
N ILE A 24 8.15 -28.94 -9.65
CA ILE A 24 7.62 -28.28 -10.85
C ILE A 24 6.53 -27.27 -10.47
N LEU A 25 5.59 -27.64 -9.59
CA LEU A 25 4.54 -26.74 -9.10
C LEU A 25 5.13 -25.53 -8.35
N PHE A 26 6.19 -25.74 -7.57
CA PHE A 26 6.88 -24.65 -6.88
C PHE A 26 7.56 -23.70 -7.88
N GLY A 27 8.24 -24.25 -8.89
CA GLY A 27 8.85 -23.48 -9.98
C GLY A 27 7.82 -22.67 -10.78
N GLN A 28 6.70 -23.28 -11.16
CA GLN A 28 5.59 -22.60 -11.86
C GLN A 28 5.02 -21.45 -11.02
N ARG A 29 4.82 -21.66 -9.71
CA ARG A 29 4.36 -20.59 -8.81
C ARG A 29 5.38 -19.46 -8.69
N LEU A 30 6.67 -19.77 -8.67
CA LEU A 30 7.71 -18.74 -8.63
C LEU A 30 7.68 -17.91 -9.93
N GLN A 31 7.62 -18.58 -11.09
CA GLN A 31 7.56 -17.90 -12.38
C GLN A 31 6.35 -16.98 -12.49
N GLN A 32 5.16 -17.48 -12.15
CA GLN A 32 3.93 -16.67 -12.14
C GLN A 32 4.07 -15.42 -11.27
N ARG A 33 4.78 -15.51 -10.14
CA ARG A 33 4.97 -14.39 -9.22
C ARG A 33 5.92 -13.34 -9.79
N LEU A 34 6.96 -13.77 -10.48
CA LEU A 34 7.86 -12.88 -11.23
C LEU A 34 7.09 -12.17 -12.35
N ASP A 35 6.28 -12.90 -13.11
CA ASP A 35 5.47 -12.35 -14.19
C ASP A 35 4.47 -11.31 -13.65
N TRP A 36 3.81 -11.60 -12.52
CA TRP A 36 2.93 -10.62 -11.86
C TRP A 36 3.69 -9.39 -11.38
N SER A 37 4.85 -9.57 -10.74
CA SER A 37 5.68 -8.45 -10.26
C SER A 37 6.09 -7.53 -11.41
N GLU A 38 6.50 -8.09 -12.54
CA GLU A 38 6.88 -7.32 -13.73
C GLU A 38 5.67 -6.61 -14.35
N MET A 39 4.51 -7.29 -14.43
CA MET A 39 3.27 -6.67 -14.89
C MET A 39 2.90 -5.44 -14.02
N TYR A 40 2.96 -5.56 -12.69
CA TYR A 40 2.65 -4.43 -11.80
C TYR A 40 3.67 -3.31 -11.89
N ARG A 41 4.96 -3.64 -12.12
CA ARG A 41 5.98 -2.63 -12.36
C ARG A 41 5.68 -1.80 -13.60
N ARG A 42 5.32 -2.44 -14.72
CA ARG A 42 4.94 -1.74 -15.95
C ARG A 42 3.71 -0.87 -15.75
N ARG A 43 2.66 -1.42 -15.15
CA ARG A 43 1.45 -0.65 -14.81
C ARG A 43 1.75 0.53 -13.90
N TRP A 44 2.65 0.38 -12.93
CA TRP A 44 3.03 1.48 -12.04
C TRP A 44 3.71 2.62 -12.81
N ILE A 45 4.58 2.30 -13.77
CA ILE A 45 5.23 3.30 -14.63
C ILE A 45 4.19 4.02 -15.50
N GLU A 46 3.25 3.28 -16.09
CA GLU A 46 2.17 3.84 -16.91
C GLU A 46 1.24 4.77 -16.11
N LEU A 47 1.05 4.50 -14.82
CA LEU A 47 0.15 5.24 -13.94
C LEU A 47 0.81 6.42 -13.21
N GLN A 48 2.06 6.79 -13.52
CA GLN A 48 2.75 7.88 -12.82
C GLN A 48 2.01 9.23 -12.92
N ALA A 49 1.42 9.55 -14.07
CA ALA A 49 0.62 10.77 -14.26
C ALA A 49 -0.68 10.73 -13.44
N ASP A 50 -1.37 9.58 -13.43
CA ASP A 50 -2.56 9.37 -12.62
C ASP A 50 -2.23 9.43 -11.11
N TRP A 51 -1.06 8.90 -10.73
CA TRP A 51 -0.59 8.96 -9.35
C TRP A 51 -0.30 10.40 -8.91
N ALA A 52 0.35 11.19 -9.75
CA ALA A 52 0.56 12.60 -9.47
C ALA A 52 -0.76 13.37 -9.28
N THR A 53 -1.78 13.03 -10.08
CA THR A 53 -3.14 13.56 -9.90
C THR A 53 -3.74 13.19 -8.55
N VAL A 54 -3.62 11.93 -8.13
CA VAL A 54 -4.11 11.47 -6.83
C VAL A 54 -3.41 12.21 -5.68
N VAL A 55 -2.10 12.43 -5.78
CA VAL A 55 -1.34 13.18 -4.78
C VAL A 55 -1.74 14.66 -4.75
N PHE A 56 -1.93 15.28 -5.91
CA PHE A 56 -2.43 16.66 -6.02
C PHE A 56 -3.79 16.81 -5.32
N LEU A 57 -4.73 15.92 -5.60
CA LEU A 57 -6.06 15.91 -4.99
C LEU A 57 -5.99 15.70 -3.46
N GLY A 58 -5.08 14.84 -2.99
CA GLY A 58 -4.89 14.54 -1.57
C GLY A 58 -4.20 15.62 -0.76
N ARG A 59 -3.60 16.63 -1.42
CA ARG A 59 -2.87 17.75 -0.82
C ARG A 59 -3.64 19.06 -0.90
N ARG A 60 -3.13 20.11 -0.23
CA ARG A 60 -3.63 21.47 -0.46
C ARG A 60 -3.20 21.93 -1.85
N VAL A 61 -4.00 22.76 -2.49
CA VAL A 61 -3.69 23.27 -3.84
C VAL A 61 -2.38 24.06 -3.88
N THR A 62 -2.03 24.72 -2.76
CA THR A 62 -0.81 25.52 -2.59
C THR A 62 0.42 24.72 -2.17
N ASP A 63 0.30 23.42 -1.88
CA ASP A 63 1.43 22.63 -1.36
C ASP A 63 2.55 22.51 -2.40
N TYR A 64 3.78 22.84 -1.98
CA TYR A 64 4.99 22.81 -2.81
C TYR A 64 5.50 21.39 -3.06
N TYR A 65 5.36 20.48 -2.09
CA TYR A 65 5.81 19.09 -2.21
C TYR A 65 4.81 18.26 -3.02
N GLN A 66 5.18 17.98 -4.28
CA GLN A 66 4.39 17.21 -5.23
C GLN A 66 5.31 16.26 -6.01
N ILE A 67 4.75 15.18 -6.55
CA ILE A 67 5.50 14.25 -7.43
C ILE A 67 5.57 14.80 -8.85
N ALA A 68 4.50 15.45 -9.32
CA ALA A 68 4.46 16.05 -10.65
C ALA A 68 5.43 17.22 -10.77
N HIS A 69 6.01 17.36 -11.97
CA HIS A 69 6.74 18.56 -12.37
C HIS A 69 5.83 19.80 -12.34
N HIS A 70 6.44 20.97 -12.21
CA HIS A 70 5.73 22.25 -12.07
C HIS A 70 4.73 22.51 -13.21
N GLU A 71 5.09 22.15 -14.45
CA GLU A 71 4.22 22.31 -15.62
C GLU A 71 2.95 21.46 -15.50
N SER A 72 3.07 20.17 -15.18
CA SER A 72 1.92 19.29 -14.97
C SER A 72 1.05 19.74 -13.80
N LEU A 73 1.63 20.32 -12.74
CA LEU A 73 0.85 20.90 -11.65
C LEU A 73 0.06 22.14 -12.09
N GLN A 74 0.63 22.98 -12.94
CA GLN A 74 -0.11 24.10 -13.52
C GLN A 74 -1.26 23.62 -14.40
N GLU A 75 -1.06 22.55 -15.17
CA GLU A 75 -2.13 21.92 -15.95
C GLU A 75 -3.26 21.39 -15.06
N LEU A 76 -2.93 20.70 -13.97
CA LEU A 76 -3.92 20.22 -13.00
C LEU A 76 -4.68 21.36 -12.32
N ARG A 77 -3.99 22.45 -11.95
CA ARG A 77 -4.64 23.66 -11.40
C ARG A 77 -5.57 24.32 -12.41
N ARG A 78 -5.14 24.44 -13.67
CA ARG A 78 -5.99 24.96 -14.75
C ARG A 78 -7.21 24.06 -14.95
N ALA A 79 -7.03 22.74 -14.96
CA ALA A 79 -8.10 21.77 -15.08
C ALA A 79 -9.10 21.85 -13.91
N SER A 80 -8.62 22.03 -12.66
CA SER A 80 -9.51 22.23 -11.51
C SER A 80 -10.31 23.53 -11.60
N MET A 81 -9.74 24.57 -12.21
CA MET A 81 -10.42 25.87 -12.36
C MET A 81 -11.47 25.90 -13.47
N THR A 82 -11.23 25.15 -14.56
CA THR A 82 -12.17 25.02 -15.70
C THR A 82 -13.27 23.99 -15.45
N THR A 83 -13.17 23.23 -14.36
CA THR A 83 -14.16 22.23 -13.97
C THR A 83 -15.47 22.93 -13.57
N SER A 84 -16.54 22.71 -14.35
CA SER A 84 -17.92 23.07 -13.95
C SER A 84 -18.53 22.01 -13.04
N ASN A 85 -19.45 22.42 -12.16
CA ASN A 85 -20.11 21.53 -11.19
C ASN A 85 -20.95 20.39 -11.84
N GLU A 86 -21.16 20.39 -13.16
CA GLU A 86 -22.08 19.46 -13.84
C GLU A 86 -21.41 18.34 -14.65
N PHE A 87 -20.16 18.47 -15.09
CA PHE A 87 -19.55 17.50 -16.04
C PHE A 87 -18.05 17.19 -15.85
N ALA A 88 -17.34 17.87 -14.96
CA ALA A 88 -15.90 18.07 -15.18
C ALA A 88 -14.92 17.34 -14.24
N SER A 89 -15.36 16.37 -13.45
CA SER A 89 -14.49 15.54 -12.60
C SER A 89 -14.01 14.24 -13.26
N SER A 90 -14.34 14.03 -14.55
CA SER A 90 -14.08 12.76 -15.25
C SER A 90 -12.59 12.36 -15.28
N TRP A 91 -11.69 13.33 -15.42
CA TRP A 91 -10.25 13.11 -15.39
C TRP A 91 -9.77 12.70 -13.98
N ALA A 92 -10.19 13.43 -12.94
CA ALA A 92 -9.84 13.16 -11.55
C ALA A 92 -10.34 11.77 -11.13
N GLN A 93 -11.59 11.45 -11.51
CA GLN A 93 -12.19 10.15 -11.24
C GLN A 93 -11.47 9.04 -12.02
N ALA A 94 -11.09 9.27 -13.27
CA ALA A 94 -10.34 8.29 -14.05
C ALA A 94 -8.99 7.97 -13.37
N SER A 95 -8.23 8.99 -12.96
CA SER A 95 -6.95 8.79 -12.27
C SER A 95 -7.10 8.08 -10.93
N VAL A 96 -8.06 8.50 -10.09
CA VAL A 96 -8.38 7.83 -8.81
C VAL A 96 -8.78 6.37 -9.05
N ARG A 97 -9.64 6.10 -10.04
CA ARG A 97 -10.09 4.76 -10.40
C ARG A 97 -8.93 3.88 -10.87
N ASN A 98 -8.05 4.41 -11.73
CA ASN A 98 -6.94 3.64 -12.30
C ASN A 98 -5.93 3.25 -11.21
N VAL A 99 -5.50 4.21 -10.39
CA VAL A 99 -4.55 3.98 -9.29
C VAL A 99 -5.15 3.07 -8.22
N CYS A 100 -6.33 3.43 -7.69
CA CYS A 100 -6.96 2.64 -6.62
C CYS A 100 -7.42 1.27 -7.14
N GLY A 101 -7.79 1.17 -8.42
CA GLY A 101 -8.11 -0.08 -9.10
C GLY A 101 -6.89 -1.01 -9.13
N MET A 102 -5.72 -0.51 -9.56
CA MET A 102 -4.48 -1.27 -9.55
C MET A 102 -4.09 -1.70 -8.13
N PHE A 103 -4.16 -0.79 -7.15
CA PHE A 103 -3.86 -1.10 -5.74
C PHE A 103 -4.83 -2.13 -5.15
N SER A 104 -6.11 -2.04 -5.46
CA SER A 104 -7.13 -3.00 -5.04
C SER A 104 -6.88 -4.39 -5.63
N ASP A 105 -6.55 -4.48 -6.92
CA ASP A 105 -6.21 -5.73 -7.60
C ASP A 105 -4.96 -6.37 -6.96
N LEU A 106 -3.88 -5.59 -6.84
CA LEU A 106 -2.64 -6.01 -6.21
C LEU A 106 -2.85 -6.48 -4.76
N CYS A 107 -3.57 -5.70 -3.96
CA CYS A 107 -3.91 -6.07 -2.60
C CYS A 107 -4.69 -7.38 -2.57
N SER A 108 -5.65 -7.58 -3.48
CA SER A 108 -6.42 -8.82 -3.56
C SER A 108 -5.51 -10.03 -3.77
N ARG A 109 -4.53 -9.92 -4.67
CA ARG A 109 -3.55 -10.99 -4.92
C ARG A 109 -2.64 -11.26 -3.72
N ILE A 110 -2.27 -10.22 -2.97
CA ILE A 110 -1.57 -10.37 -1.70
C ILE A 110 -2.47 -11.08 -0.68
N LEU A 111 -3.73 -10.68 -0.52
CA LEU A 111 -4.64 -11.30 0.44
C LEU A 111 -4.93 -12.77 0.08
N GLN A 112 -5.01 -13.11 -1.22
CA GLN A 112 -5.18 -14.48 -1.73
C GLN A 112 -3.90 -15.33 -1.68
N GLY A 113 -2.74 -14.73 -1.42
CA GLY A 113 -1.47 -15.44 -1.34
C GLY A 113 -0.81 -15.78 -2.66
N GLN A 114 -1.29 -15.17 -3.74
CA GLN A 114 -0.65 -15.25 -5.04
C GLN A 114 0.67 -14.47 -5.03
N ILE A 115 0.73 -13.34 -4.34
CA ILE A 115 1.91 -12.47 -4.27
C ILE A 115 2.30 -12.21 -2.80
N LYS A 116 3.60 -11.99 -2.53
CA LYS A 116 4.09 -11.60 -1.19
C LYS A 116 4.35 -10.10 -1.13
N VAL A 117 4.17 -9.51 0.05
CA VAL A 117 4.37 -8.07 0.29
C VAL A 117 5.79 -7.64 -0.10
N HIS A 118 6.81 -8.41 0.30
CA HIS A 118 8.21 -8.11 0.04
C HIS A 118 8.62 -8.14 -1.45
N GLU A 119 7.80 -8.71 -2.34
CA GLU A 119 8.06 -8.71 -3.79
C GLU A 119 7.53 -7.46 -4.47
N ILE A 120 6.53 -6.85 -3.85
CA ILE A 120 5.80 -5.71 -4.39
C ILE A 120 6.32 -4.40 -3.83
N TYR A 121 6.80 -4.42 -2.59
CA TYR A 121 7.41 -3.25 -1.97
C TYR A 121 8.51 -2.60 -2.84
N PRO A 122 9.45 -3.34 -3.48
CA PRO A 122 10.45 -2.75 -4.36
C PRO A 122 9.90 -2.06 -5.62
N ILE A 123 8.65 -2.34 -6.02
CA ILE A 123 8.03 -1.69 -7.19
C ILE A 123 7.68 -0.24 -6.87
N PHE A 124 7.18 0.01 -5.65
CA PHE A 124 6.74 1.33 -5.22
C PHE A 124 7.80 2.08 -4.41
N GLY A 125 8.65 1.33 -3.71
CA GLY A 125 9.65 1.86 -2.78
C GLY A 125 9.03 2.75 -1.70
N THR A 126 9.86 3.67 -1.20
CA THR A 126 9.46 4.65 -0.19
C THR A 126 8.65 5.80 -0.78
N GLU A 127 8.61 5.97 -2.11
CA GLU A 127 7.88 7.06 -2.79
C GLU A 127 6.39 7.01 -2.49
N LEU A 128 5.76 5.84 -2.65
CA LEU A 128 4.35 5.65 -2.33
C LEU A 128 4.07 5.94 -0.85
N LEU A 129 4.97 5.56 0.05
CA LEU A 129 4.80 5.75 1.49
C LEU A 129 4.92 7.22 1.90
N ARG A 130 5.89 7.95 1.32
CA ARG A 130 6.03 9.42 1.50
C ARG A 130 4.79 10.18 1.05
N GLN A 131 4.04 9.60 0.11
CA GLN A 131 2.82 10.16 -0.45
C GLN A 131 1.57 9.39 0.02
N GLY A 132 1.72 8.59 1.07
CA GLY A 132 0.64 7.83 1.68
C GLY A 132 -0.38 8.73 2.38
N ALA A 133 0.05 9.84 2.99
CA ALA A 133 -0.86 10.79 3.64
C ALA A 133 -1.85 11.43 2.66
N PRO A 134 -1.43 12.00 1.51
CA PRO A 134 -2.35 12.49 0.48
C PRO A 134 -3.37 11.44 0.02
N LEU A 135 -2.91 10.21 -0.25
CA LEU A 135 -3.80 9.13 -0.65
C LEU A 135 -4.79 8.78 0.48
N ARG A 136 -4.34 8.76 1.73
CA ARG A 136 -5.22 8.52 2.88
C ARG A 136 -6.25 9.63 3.07
N THR A 137 -5.94 10.89 2.79
CA THR A 137 -6.94 11.97 2.81
C THR A 137 -8.15 11.64 1.93
N LEU A 138 -7.91 11.08 0.73
CA LEU A 138 -8.98 10.64 -0.18
C LEU A 138 -9.69 9.38 0.30
N LEU A 139 -8.94 8.39 0.81
CA LEU A 139 -9.49 7.10 1.23
C LEU A 139 -10.26 7.16 2.54
N ASP A 140 -9.77 7.94 3.51
CA ASP A 140 -10.39 8.10 4.83
C ASP A 140 -11.49 9.19 4.78
N GLY A 141 -11.48 10.05 3.75
CA GLY A 141 -12.41 11.17 3.59
C GLY A 141 -12.19 12.29 4.61
N THR A 142 -11.08 12.24 5.36
CA THR A 142 -10.74 13.18 6.42
C THR A 142 -9.84 14.29 5.89
N SER A 143 -10.42 15.28 5.22
CA SER A 143 -9.68 16.44 4.67
C SER A 143 -9.81 17.72 5.49
N GLU A 144 -10.38 17.65 6.69
CA GLU A 144 -10.66 18.84 7.51
C GLU A 144 -9.38 19.58 7.91
N HIS A 145 -8.32 18.85 8.25
CA HIS A 145 -7.01 19.41 8.56
C HIS A 145 -6.34 20.15 7.38
N LEU A 146 -6.84 19.97 6.15
CA LEU A 146 -6.37 20.72 4.98
C LEU A 146 -7.11 22.06 4.81
N ARG A 147 -8.24 22.25 5.50
CA ARG A 147 -9.09 23.46 5.45
C ARG A 147 -8.59 24.55 6.39
N CYS A 148 -7.29 24.76 6.43
CA CYS A 148 -6.65 25.83 7.21
C CYS A 148 -6.66 27.13 6.39
N TYR A 149 -7.87 27.60 6.06
CA TYR A 149 -8.07 28.88 5.40
C TYR A 149 -7.89 29.98 6.43
N GLY A 150 -7.13 31.02 6.09
CA GLY A 150 -6.97 32.18 6.98
C GLY A 150 -8.30 32.86 7.29
N SER A 151 -8.26 34.00 7.98
CA SER A 151 -9.47 34.75 8.37
C SER A 151 -10.41 35.14 7.23
N MET A 152 -9.91 35.14 5.98
CA MET A 152 -10.66 35.50 4.77
C MET A 152 -11.44 34.33 4.14
N GLY A 153 -11.31 33.11 4.66
CA GLY A 153 -11.88 31.91 4.06
C GLY A 153 -11.11 31.41 2.83
N PRO A 154 -11.59 30.34 2.17
CA PRO A 154 -10.92 29.75 1.02
C PRO A 154 -10.98 30.67 -0.19
N THR A 155 -9.92 30.68 -0.99
CA THR A 155 -9.95 31.22 -2.35
C THR A 155 -10.87 30.38 -3.25
N GLU A 156 -11.27 30.92 -4.42
CA GLU A 156 -12.08 30.16 -5.38
C GLU A 156 -11.37 28.86 -5.83
N GLU A 157 -10.06 28.94 -6.04
CA GLU A 157 -9.22 27.79 -6.40
C GLU A 157 -9.21 26.73 -5.30
N GLU A 158 -9.02 27.12 -4.04
CA GLU A 158 -9.09 26.21 -2.89
C GLU A 158 -10.47 25.57 -2.75
N ALA A 159 -11.54 26.35 -2.91
CA ALA A 159 -12.91 25.85 -2.83
C ALA A 159 -13.22 24.82 -3.93
N LYS A 160 -12.77 25.07 -5.18
CA LYS A 160 -12.92 24.12 -6.29
C LYS A 160 -12.11 22.85 -6.05
N HIS A 161 -10.87 22.97 -5.59
CA HIS A 161 -10.01 21.83 -5.27
C HIS A 161 -10.59 20.96 -4.15
N ASP A 162 -11.13 21.59 -3.10
CA ASP A 162 -11.81 20.90 -2.01
C ASP A 162 -13.08 20.17 -2.46
N ASN A 163 -13.84 20.77 -3.38
CA ASN A 163 -15.02 20.12 -3.95
C ASN A 163 -14.64 18.89 -4.77
N LEU A 164 -13.62 18.98 -5.62
CA LEU A 164 -13.07 17.84 -6.36
C LEU A 164 -12.60 16.74 -5.41
N ARG A 165 -11.82 17.08 -4.38
CA ARG A 165 -11.36 16.12 -3.38
C ARG A 165 -12.53 15.41 -2.69
N ARG A 166 -13.55 16.17 -2.29
CA ARG A 166 -14.75 15.65 -1.65
C ARG A 166 -15.49 14.70 -2.57
N GLU A 167 -15.66 15.05 -3.84
CA GLU A 167 -16.29 14.19 -4.83
C GLU A 167 -15.56 12.86 -5.00
N MET A 168 -14.23 12.91 -5.11
CA MET A 168 -13.41 11.69 -5.22
C MET A 168 -13.49 10.82 -3.96
N SER A 169 -13.52 11.46 -2.78
CA SER A 169 -13.69 10.76 -1.50
C SER A 169 -15.06 10.10 -1.40
N VAL A 170 -16.13 10.77 -1.86
CA VAL A 170 -17.49 10.20 -1.96
C VAL A 170 -17.52 9.02 -2.93
N TRP A 171 -16.90 9.16 -4.10
CA TRP A 171 -16.80 8.06 -5.05
C TRP A 171 -16.10 6.84 -4.45
N LEU A 172 -14.99 7.03 -3.73
CA LEU A 172 -14.28 5.97 -3.01
C LEU A 172 -15.12 5.36 -1.87
N ALA A 173 -15.92 6.17 -1.18
CA ALA A 173 -16.86 5.69 -0.16
C ALA A 173 -17.92 4.75 -0.78
N CYS A 174 -18.47 5.10 -1.95
CA CYS A 174 -19.38 4.25 -2.71
C CYS A 174 -18.71 2.95 -3.20
N HIS A 175 -17.39 2.96 -3.42
CA HIS A 175 -16.60 1.80 -3.84
C HIS A 175 -15.76 1.23 -2.68
N ASP A 176 -16.40 0.98 -1.53
CA ASP A 176 -15.74 0.59 -0.28
C ASP A 176 -14.81 -0.63 -0.41
N GLY A 177 -15.13 -1.57 -1.32
CA GLY A 177 -14.24 -2.71 -1.61
C GLY A 177 -12.86 -2.29 -2.10
N ILE A 178 -12.79 -1.33 -3.01
CA ILE A 178 -11.54 -0.77 -3.53
C ILE A 178 -10.85 0.03 -2.42
N ARG A 179 -11.59 0.90 -1.73
CA ARG A 179 -11.09 1.76 -0.66
C ARG A 179 -10.42 0.98 0.46
N ARG A 180 -11.10 -0.04 1.01
CA ARG A 180 -10.55 -0.89 2.08
C ARG A 180 -9.26 -1.60 1.68
N ARG A 181 -9.18 -2.09 0.45
CA ARG A 181 -7.99 -2.79 -0.06
C ARG A 181 -6.82 -1.83 -0.27
N CYS A 182 -7.08 -0.61 -0.72
CA CYS A 182 -6.04 0.42 -0.77
C CYS A 182 -5.48 0.72 0.62
N LEU A 183 -6.36 0.90 1.63
CA LEU A 183 -5.92 1.10 3.03
C LEU A 183 -5.09 -0.07 3.55
N ILE A 184 -5.52 -1.32 3.28
CA ILE A 184 -4.76 -2.52 3.63
C ILE A 184 -3.39 -2.52 2.96
N LEU A 185 -3.32 -2.21 1.66
CA LEU A 185 -2.06 -2.19 0.92
C LEU A 185 -1.08 -1.19 1.52
N ILE A 186 -1.54 0.03 1.81
CA ILE A 186 -0.73 1.06 2.47
C ILE A 186 -0.20 0.54 3.82
N ASP A 187 -1.07 -0.05 4.65
CA ASP A 187 -0.67 -0.58 5.96
C ASP A 187 0.36 -1.73 5.83
N LEU A 188 0.21 -2.60 4.83
CA LEU A 188 1.17 -3.69 4.54
C LEU A 188 2.52 -3.16 4.05
N LEU A 189 2.52 -2.17 3.15
CA LEU A 189 3.75 -1.57 2.64
C LEU A 189 4.49 -0.78 3.74
N TRP A 190 3.76 -0.07 4.61
CA TRP A 190 4.34 0.56 5.80
C TRP A 190 5.01 -0.46 6.74
N ALA A 191 4.36 -1.62 6.94
CA ALA A 191 4.93 -2.69 7.74
C ALA A 191 6.20 -3.29 7.12
N GLU A 192 6.22 -3.43 5.81
CA GLU A 192 7.40 -3.92 5.08
C GLU A 192 8.56 -2.93 5.11
N ALA A 193 8.29 -1.63 4.93
CA ALA A 193 9.32 -0.59 5.04
C ALA A 193 9.90 -0.51 6.47
N ALA A 194 9.06 -0.62 7.50
CA ALA A 194 9.51 -0.68 8.89
C ALA A 194 10.33 -1.95 9.18
N ARG A 195 10.00 -3.08 8.56
CA ARG A 195 10.78 -4.32 8.65
C ARG A 195 12.17 -4.17 8.03
N LEU A 196 12.28 -3.40 6.96
CA LEU A 196 13.52 -3.13 6.23
C LEU A 196 14.32 -1.94 6.81
N GLU A 197 13.73 -1.16 7.72
CA GLU A 197 14.31 0.08 8.25
C GLU A 197 14.60 1.13 7.16
N ASP A 198 13.79 1.13 6.09
CA ASP A 198 13.95 2.00 4.91
C ASP A 198 13.38 3.42 5.09
N LEU A 199 12.77 3.71 6.23
CA LEU A 199 12.15 5.00 6.54
C LEU A 199 12.92 5.74 7.62
N PRO A 200 12.91 7.09 7.62
CA PRO A 200 13.51 7.88 8.67
C PRO A 200 13.03 7.47 10.07
N PRO A 201 13.92 7.45 11.09
CA PRO A 201 13.57 7.07 12.45
C PRO A 201 12.35 7.85 13.00
N TYR A 202 12.29 9.15 12.72
CA TYR A 202 11.15 10.00 13.07
C TYR A 202 9.82 9.54 12.44
N GLU A 203 9.83 9.15 11.16
CA GLU A 203 8.63 8.65 10.47
C GLU A 203 8.18 7.29 11.05
N LEU A 204 9.14 6.40 11.35
CA LEU A 204 8.88 5.11 11.99
C LEU A 204 8.23 5.29 13.37
N ALA A 205 8.77 6.20 14.20
CA ALA A 205 8.23 6.52 15.51
C ALA A 205 6.80 7.08 15.41
N THR A 206 6.61 8.10 14.56
CA THR A 206 5.31 8.75 14.35
C THR A 206 4.25 7.75 13.89
N ALA A 207 4.60 6.87 12.94
CA ALA A 207 3.69 5.85 12.46
C ALA A 207 3.36 4.80 13.54
N ALA A 208 4.33 4.43 14.36
CA ALA A 208 4.13 3.49 15.47
C ALA A 208 3.25 4.09 16.58
N ASP A 209 3.41 5.37 16.89
CA ASP A 209 2.57 6.12 17.84
C ASP A 209 1.13 6.20 17.36
N ALA A 210 0.91 6.56 16.09
CA ALA A 210 -0.43 6.56 15.49
C ALA A 210 -1.10 5.16 15.55
N LYS A 211 -0.30 4.10 15.36
CA LYS A 211 -0.76 2.70 15.42
C LYS A 211 -0.90 2.15 16.83
N ALA A 212 -0.42 2.83 17.86
CA ALA A 212 -0.70 2.45 19.25
C ALA A 212 -2.21 2.43 19.54
N LEU A 213 -2.93 3.39 18.96
CA LEU A 213 -4.39 3.50 19.05
C LEU A 213 -5.11 2.71 17.95
N THR A 214 -4.62 2.79 16.71
CA THR A 214 -5.36 2.31 15.52
C THR A 214 -4.91 0.94 14.98
N GLY A 215 -3.78 0.41 15.44
CA GLY A 215 -3.16 -0.80 14.87
C GLY A 215 -4.04 -2.04 14.96
N HIS A 216 -4.86 -2.16 16.01
CA HIS A 216 -5.82 -3.26 16.12
C HIS A 216 -6.91 -3.22 15.04
N LEU A 217 -7.42 -2.03 14.72
CA LEU A 217 -8.41 -1.83 13.64
C LEU A 217 -7.82 -2.21 12.28
N ASN A 218 -6.55 -1.87 12.02
CA ASN A 218 -5.89 -2.24 10.76
C ASN A 218 -5.73 -3.76 10.62
N ARG A 219 -5.36 -4.45 11.70
CA ARG A 219 -5.27 -5.93 11.71
C ARG A 219 -6.62 -6.59 11.50
N ASP A 220 -7.68 -6.07 12.11
CA ASP A 220 -9.02 -6.62 11.95
C ASP A 220 -9.57 -6.36 10.54
N ARG A 221 -9.26 -5.19 9.94
CA ARG A 221 -9.54 -4.89 8.53
C ARG A 221 -8.87 -5.92 7.60
N VAL A 222 -7.59 -6.22 7.81
CA VAL A 222 -6.85 -7.23 7.02
C VAL A 222 -7.48 -8.61 7.16
N ARG A 223 -7.82 -9.02 8.38
CA ARG A 223 -8.45 -10.33 8.63
C ARG A 223 -9.79 -10.41 7.91
N ALA A 224 -10.66 -9.43 8.12
CA ALA A 224 -12.00 -9.40 7.54
C ALA A 224 -11.95 -9.46 6.00
N GLU A 225 -11.08 -8.67 5.35
CA GLU A 225 -10.97 -8.67 3.89
C GLU A 225 -10.32 -9.97 3.36
N THR A 226 -9.37 -10.55 4.10
CA THR A 226 -8.76 -11.84 3.74
C THR A 226 -9.81 -12.95 3.76
N PHE A 227 -10.65 -13.00 4.79
CA PHE A 227 -11.75 -13.95 4.86
C PHE A 227 -12.81 -13.70 3.80
N ARG A 228 -13.15 -12.43 3.53
CA ARG A 228 -14.12 -12.06 2.49
C ARG A 228 -13.71 -12.58 1.11
N LEU A 229 -12.41 -12.55 0.78
CA LEU A 229 -11.91 -12.99 -0.52
C LEU A 229 -11.69 -14.50 -0.66
N ASN A 230 -11.46 -15.21 0.44
CA ASN A 230 -10.97 -16.60 0.39
C ASN A 230 -11.79 -17.59 1.24
N GLY A 231 -12.77 -17.11 2.00
CA GLY A 231 -13.49 -17.88 3.02
C GLY A 231 -12.58 -18.37 4.15
N TRP A 232 -13.08 -19.34 4.93
CA TRP A 232 -12.43 -19.82 6.17
C TRP A 232 -11.10 -20.52 5.94
N ARG A 233 -10.84 -21.00 4.73
CA ARG A 233 -9.57 -21.64 4.35
C ARG A 233 -8.37 -20.71 4.47
N ALA A 234 -8.57 -19.39 4.48
CA ALA A 234 -7.48 -18.41 4.61
C ALA A 234 -7.18 -17.98 6.06
N TRP A 235 -7.67 -18.70 7.08
CA TRP A 235 -7.41 -18.36 8.49
C TRP A 235 -5.92 -18.16 8.79
N GLY A 236 -5.06 -19.10 8.40
CA GLY A 236 -3.61 -19.00 8.62
C GLY A 236 -3.00 -17.78 7.94
N ARG A 237 -3.46 -17.45 6.72
CA ARG A 237 -2.97 -16.26 6.00
C ARG A 237 -3.44 -14.96 6.64
N SER A 238 -4.69 -14.90 7.09
CA SER A 238 -5.23 -13.74 7.79
C SER A 238 -4.41 -13.41 9.05
N ILE A 239 -4.00 -14.44 9.80
CA ILE A 239 -3.14 -14.30 10.98
C ILE A 239 -1.74 -13.86 10.58
N PHE A 240 -1.16 -14.49 9.55
CA PHE A 240 0.16 -14.14 9.06
C PHE A 240 0.25 -12.67 8.65
N LEU A 241 -0.71 -12.17 7.86
CA LEU A 241 -0.74 -10.78 7.42
C LEU A 241 -1.03 -9.81 8.56
N ALA A 242 -1.94 -10.15 9.48
CA ALA A 242 -2.18 -9.34 10.69
C ALA A 242 -0.93 -9.27 11.59
N TYR A 243 -0.15 -10.36 11.67
CA TYR A 243 1.10 -10.38 12.42
C TYR A 243 2.23 -9.64 11.68
N HIS A 244 2.18 -9.61 10.35
CA HIS A 244 3.09 -8.80 9.54
C HIS A 244 2.90 -7.30 9.81
N LEU A 245 1.67 -6.81 9.93
CA LEU A 245 1.40 -5.39 10.25
C LEU A 245 2.10 -4.88 11.52
N ARG A 246 2.37 -5.78 12.48
CA ARG A 246 3.07 -5.41 13.72
C ARG A 246 4.48 -4.89 13.51
N HIS A 247 5.11 -5.13 12.35
CA HIS A 247 6.42 -4.55 12.06
C HIS A 247 6.45 -3.02 12.14
N ALA A 248 5.33 -2.35 11.87
CA ALA A 248 5.22 -0.89 12.00
C ALA A 248 4.56 -0.44 13.32
N GLU A 249 4.48 -1.31 14.33
CA GLU A 249 3.93 -0.99 15.66
C GLU A 249 5.03 -1.06 16.71
N TRP A 250 4.84 -0.36 17.83
CA TRP A 250 5.72 -0.52 18.98
C TRP A 250 5.67 -1.95 19.52
N LYS A 251 6.86 -2.50 19.76
CA LYS A 251 7.03 -3.82 20.33
C LYS A 251 6.54 -3.84 21.78
N LYS A 252 5.55 -4.70 22.08
CA LYS A 252 5.03 -4.87 23.45
C LYS A 252 5.94 -5.71 24.34
N PHE A 253 6.62 -6.70 23.75
CA PHE A 253 7.49 -7.65 24.47
C PHE A 253 8.70 -8.02 23.62
N ARG A 254 9.82 -8.38 24.25
CA ARG A 254 11.11 -8.66 23.59
C ARG A 254 11.06 -9.73 22.49
N TRP A 255 10.08 -10.63 22.49
CA TRP A 255 9.94 -11.70 21.51
C TRP A 255 8.93 -11.42 20.40
N PHE A 256 8.19 -10.31 20.48
CA PHE A 256 7.14 -9.96 19.53
C PHE A 256 7.71 -9.15 18.36
N ARG A 257 7.10 -9.24 17.18
CA ARG A 257 7.42 -8.31 16.09
C ARG A 257 7.05 -6.87 16.47
N GLY A 258 7.84 -5.92 15.99
CA GLY A 258 7.61 -4.49 16.14
C GLY A 258 8.89 -3.70 16.33
N LEU A 259 8.73 -2.38 16.31
CA LEU A 259 9.79 -1.40 16.50
C LEU A 259 10.19 -1.36 17.98
N SER A 260 11.49 -1.34 18.24
CA SER A 260 12.05 -1.09 19.57
C SER A 260 12.41 0.39 19.67
N LYS A 261 12.05 1.07 20.76
CA LYS A 261 12.43 2.47 20.99
C LYS A 261 13.95 2.64 20.96
N GLU A 262 14.67 1.77 21.65
CA GLU A 262 16.14 1.71 21.65
C GLU A 262 16.74 1.56 20.23
N ARG A 263 16.09 0.77 19.36
CA ARG A 263 16.57 0.59 17.97
C ARG A 263 16.32 1.85 17.14
N VAL A 264 15.18 2.50 17.32
CA VAL A 264 14.84 3.74 16.62
C VAL A 264 15.79 4.87 17.04
N GLU A 265 16.08 5.00 18.34
CA GLU A 265 17.07 5.97 18.86
C GLU A 265 18.47 5.71 18.30
N TYR A 266 18.92 4.44 18.28
CA TYR A 266 20.18 4.07 17.65
C TYR A 266 20.25 4.46 16.16
N LEU A 267 19.16 4.24 15.41
CA LEU A 267 19.10 4.62 14.00
C LEU A 267 19.14 6.14 13.81
N ASP A 268 18.49 6.89 14.70
CA ASP A 268 18.48 8.35 14.68
C ASP A 268 19.88 8.93 14.88
N ASP A 269 20.64 8.40 15.85
CA ASP A 269 22.04 8.73 16.06
C ASP A 269 22.91 8.37 14.85
N GLU A 270 22.71 7.19 14.26
CA GLU A 270 23.46 6.74 13.10
C GLU A 270 23.23 7.63 11.87
N TRP A 271 21.97 7.97 11.61
CA TRP A 271 21.59 8.84 10.49
C TRP A 271 22.10 10.26 10.71
N SER A 272 21.93 10.80 11.92
CA SER A 272 22.43 12.14 12.28
C SER A 272 23.94 12.25 12.07
N LYS A 273 24.71 11.23 12.47
CA LYS A 273 26.16 11.18 12.22
C LYS A 273 26.50 11.16 10.73
N ARG A 274 25.74 10.43 9.91
CA ARG A 274 25.97 10.39 8.45
C ARG A 274 25.70 11.74 7.78
N TYR A 275 24.65 12.45 8.22
CA TYR A 275 24.33 13.78 7.68
C TYR A 275 25.29 14.89 8.14
N LEU A 276 25.83 14.78 9.35
CA LEU A 276 26.73 15.80 9.91
C LEU A 276 28.20 15.58 9.53
N ASN A 277 28.59 14.35 9.16
CA ASN A 277 29.95 14.01 8.73
C ASN A 277 30.10 13.87 7.20
N SER A 278 29.10 14.32 6.44
CA SER A 278 29.13 14.49 4.98
C SER A 278 29.34 15.96 4.61
#